data_AF-A0A2V7X1C0-F1
#
_entry.id   AF-A0A2V7X1C0-F1
#
_cell.length_a   1.000
_cell.length_b   1.000
_cell.length_c   1.000
_cell.angle_alpha   90.00
_cell.angle_beta   90.00
_cell.angle_gamma   90.00
#
_symmetry.space_group_name_H-M   'P 1'
#
loop_
_entity.id
_entity.type
_entity.pdbx_description
1 polymer ?
#
loop_
_entity_poly.entity_id
_entity_poly.type
_entity_poly.pdbx_seq_one_letter_code
_entity_poly.pdbx_strand_id
1 'polypeptide(L)'
;MNLSWAGSTSPSISGYNVYRAAYSASCGPFNKINAVVNTGTLYTDAAVANGGSYCYAATTLDSSNQESSYSNIVSNVQVPAQ
;
A
#
# COMPACT_ATOMS: atom_id res chain seq x y z
N MET A 1 -5.63 9.51 -4.82
CA MET A 1 -6.09 8.90 -3.55
C MET A 1 -4.94 8.88 -2.57
N ASN A 2 -5.12 9.40 -1.36
CA ASN A 2 -4.10 9.41 -0.30
C ASN A 2 -4.28 8.22 0.64
N LEU A 3 -3.20 7.47 0.84
CA LEU A 3 -3.14 6.33 1.75
C LEU A 3 -2.26 6.71 2.94
N SER A 4 -2.79 6.49 4.13
CA SER A 4 -2.06 6.65 5.38
C SER A 4 -2.19 5.36 6.19
N TRP A 5 -1.07 4.79 6.61
CA TRP A 5 -1.06 3.63 7.51
C TRP A 5 -0.32 3.97 8.80
N ALA A 6 -0.63 3.25 9.87
CA ALA A 6 0.19 3.32 11.08
C ALA A 6 1.44 2.46 10.85
N GLY A 7 2.53 3.09 10.42
CA GLY A 7 3.83 2.43 10.30
C GLY A 7 4.36 2.03 11.67
N SER A 8 4.93 0.83 11.79
CA SER A 8 5.71 0.49 12.97
C SER A 8 6.95 1.38 13.03
N THR A 9 7.18 2.05 14.15
CA THR A 9 8.34 2.93 14.40
C THR A 9 9.60 2.15 14.77
N SER A 10 9.73 0.91 14.31
CA SER A 10 10.91 0.11 14.62
C SER A 10 12.12 0.71 13.88
N PRO A 11 13.21 1.04 14.59
CA PRO A 11 14.39 1.68 14.00
C PRO A 11 15.12 0.80 12.97
N SER A 12 14.77 -0.48 12.87
CA SER A 12 15.26 -1.42 11.85
C SER A 12 14.56 -1.29 10.49
N ILE A 13 13.44 -0.56 10.40
CA ILE A 13 12.68 -0.42 9.16
C ILE A 13 13.34 0.65 8.29
N SER A 14 13.81 0.24 7.11
CA SER A 14 14.35 1.12 6.08
C SER A 14 13.25 1.76 5.23
N GLY A 15 12.06 1.16 5.16
CA GLY A 15 10.90 1.76 4.51
C GLY A 15 9.74 0.80 4.35
N TYR A 16 8.78 1.19 3.52
CA TYR A 16 7.53 0.47 3.26
C TYR A 16 7.33 0.28 1.76
N ASN A 17 7.00 -0.94 1.35
CA ASN A 17 6.47 -1.21 0.02
C ASN A 17 4.94 -1.17 0.06
N VAL A 18 4.34 -0.60 -0.97
CA VAL A 18 2.90 -0.43 -1.10
C VAL A 18 2.43 -1.27 -2.27
N TYR A 19 1.41 -2.08 -2.00
CA TYR A 19 0.80 -2.99 -2.93
C TYR A 19 -0.65 -2.61 -3.16
N ARG A 20 -1.10 -2.78 -4.41
CA ARG A 20 -2.47 -2.55 -4.84
C ARG A 20 -3.02 -3.73 -5.59
N ALA A 21 -4.26 -4.06 -5.29
CA ALA A 21 -5.09 -4.96 -6.10
C ALA A 21 -6.38 -4.25 -6.50
N ALA A 22 -6.98 -4.64 -7.63
CA ALA A 22 -8.34 -4.25 -7.95
C ALA A 22 -9.31 -4.95 -6.98
N TYR A 23 -10.33 -4.21 -6.53
CA TYR A 23 -11.41 -4.76 -5.72
C TYR A 23 -12.69 -4.79 -6.55
N SER A 24 -13.37 -5.93 -6.54
CA SER A 24 -14.69 -6.07 -7.17
C SER A 24 -15.64 -6.76 -6.20
N ALA A 25 -15.50 -8.07 -6.00
CA ALA A 25 -16.12 -8.80 -4.88
C ALA A 25 -15.11 -9.20 -3.78
N SER A 26 -13.85 -9.35 -4.17
CA SER A 26 -12.71 -9.66 -3.31
C SER A 26 -11.46 -8.95 -3.83
N CYS A 27 -10.39 -8.93 -3.03
CA CYS A 27 -9.11 -8.41 -3.48
C CYS A 27 -8.51 -9.35 -4.53
N GLY A 28 -8.20 -8.80 -5.71
CA GLY A 28 -7.44 -9.50 -6.73
C GLY A 28 -5.95 -9.64 -6.37
N PRO A 29 -5.08 -9.96 -7.35
CA PRO A 29 -3.65 -10.07 -7.13
C PRO A 29 -3.04 -8.70 -6.78
N PHE A 30 -2.26 -8.68 -5.70
CA PHE A 30 -1.52 -7.51 -5.26
C PHE A 30 -0.30 -7.26 -6.16
N ASN A 31 -0.18 -6.05 -6.66
CA ASN A 31 0.94 -5.58 -7.44
C ASN A 31 1.62 -4.43 -6.70
N LYS A 32 2.95 -4.44 -6.64
CA LYS A 32 3.70 -3.34 -6.04
C LYS A 32 3.53 -2.08 -6.88
N ILE A 33 3.06 -1.00 -6.27
CA ILE A 33 2.82 0.28 -6.95
C ILE A 33 3.91 1.31 -6.70
N ASN A 34 4.70 1.15 -5.63
CA ASN A 34 5.82 2.04 -5.35
C ASN A 34 7.10 1.54 -6.05
N ALA A 35 7.78 2.43 -6.77
CA ALA A 35 9.06 2.11 -7.41
C ALA A 35 10.21 2.06 -6.39
N VAL A 36 10.18 2.96 -5.41
CA VAL A 36 11.16 3.06 -4.32
C VAL A 36 10.43 2.85 -2.99
N VAL A 37 11.09 2.23 -2.02
CA VAL A 37 10.55 2.09 -0.66
C VAL A 37 10.20 3.45 -0.09
N ASN A 38 8.98 3.56 0.44
CA ASN A 38 8.54 4.79 1.05
C ASN A 38 9.04 4.81 2.50
N THR A 39 9.83 5.80 2.89
CA THR A 39 10.29 5.92 4.29
C THR A 39 9.21 6.56 5.18
N GLY A 40 8.20 7.18 4.57
CA GLY A 40 7.03 7.71 5.25
C GLY A 40 5.88 6.72 5.31
N THR A 41 4.87 7.08 6.09
CA THR A 41 3.62 6.34 6.25
C THR A 41 2.49 6.88 5.37
N LEU A 42 2.84 7.76 4.42
CA LEU A 42 1.93 8.43 3.51
C LEU A 42 2.32 8.10 2.07
N TYR A 43 1.36 7.60 1.30
CA TYR A 43 1.54 7.34 -0.12
C TYR A 43 0.37 7.89 -0.91
N THR A 44 0.67 8.56 -2.02
CA THR A 44 -0.36 9.06 -2.93
C THR A 44 -0.41 8.14 -4.13
N ASP A 45 -1.52 7.41 -4.27
CA ASP A 45 -1.79 6.67 -5.49
C ASP A 45 -2.49 7.60 -6.49
N ALA A 46 -1.76 7.94 -7.56
CA ALA A 46 -2.24 8.71 -8.70
C ALA A 46 -2.64 7.85 -9.90
N ALA A 47 -2.37 6.54 -9.86
CA ALA A 47 -2.68 5.60 -10.93
C ALA A 47 -4.05 4.93 -10.74
N VAL A 48 -4.83 5.34 -9.75
CA VAL A 48 -6.20 4.87 -9.56
C VAL A 48 -7.18 5.55 -10.51
N ALA A 49 -8.14 4.79 -11.00
CA ALA A 49 -9.25 5.34 -11.75
C ALA A 49 -10.33 5.91 -10.82
N ASN A 50 -10.93 7.02 -11.24
CA ASN A 50 -12.09 7.61 -10.58
C ASN A 50 -13.27 6.63 -10.57
N GLY A 51 -13.95 6.51 -9.43
CA GLY A 51 -15.04 5.55 -9.23
C GLY A 51 -14.58 4.09 -9.10
N GLY A 52 -13.28 3.83 -9.10
CA GLY A 52 -12.71 2.49 -8.92
C GLY A 52 -12.62 2.06 -7.46
N SER A 53 -12.69 0.76 -7.23
CA SER A 53 -12.48 0.15 -5.92
C SER A 53 -11.17 -0.63 -5.92
N TYR A 54 -10.38 -0.49 -4.85
CA TYR A 54 -9.07 -1.12 -4.75
C TYR A 54 -8.82 -1.72 -3.37
N CYS A 55 -7.90 -2.67 -3.30
CA CYS A 55 -7.30 -3.13 -2.05
C CYS A 55 -5.87 -2.66 -1.95
N TYR A 56 -5.45 -2.31 -0.74
CA TYR A 56 -4.09 -1.89 -0.45
C TYR A 56 -3.51 -2.71 0.68
N ALA A 57 -2.23 -3.02 0.55
CA ALA A 57 -1.43 -3.63 1.59
C ALA A 57 -0.06 -2.96 1.60
N ALA A 58 0.58 -2.89 2.77
CA ALA A 58 1.95 -2.43 2.87
C ALA A 58 2.82 -3.52 3.47
N THR A 59 4.10 -3.56 3.14
CA THR A 59 5.09 -4.40 3.82
C THR A 59 6.21 -3.52 4.33
N THR A 60 6.85 -3.92 5.42
CA THR A 60 8.06 -3.25 5.90
C THR A 60 9.28 -3.86 5.22
N LEU A 61 10.23 -3.02 4.85
CA LEU A 61 11.56 -3.43 4.43
C LEU A 61 12.55 -3.07 5.53
N ASP A 62 13.37 -4.02 5.96
CA ASP A 62 14.44 -3.75 6.92
C ASP A 62 15.75 -3.27 6.25
N SER A 63 16.76 -2.92 7.05
CA SER A 63 18.10 -2.52 6.58
C SER A 63 18.90 -3.62 5.90
N SER A 64 18.45 -4.87 5.97
CA SER A 64 19.01 -6.01 5.24
C SER A 64 18.26 -6.27 3.93
N ASN A 65 17.41 -5.33 3.49
CA ASN A 65 16.52 -5.47 2.32
C ASN A 65 15.57 -6.67 2.44
N GLN A 66 15.24 -7.08 3.67
CA GLN A 66 14.31 -8.17 3.93
C GLN A 66 12.91 -7.59 4.08
N GLU A 67 11.99 -8.11 3.28
CA GLU A 67 10.59 -7.68 3.27
C GLU A 67 9.77 -8.53 4.23
N SER A 68 8.96 -7.88 5.07
CA SER A 68 8.07 -8.55 6.00
C SER A 68 6.77 -9.00 5.34
N SER A 69 5.94 -9.71 6.11
CA SER A 69 4.57 -10.04 5.72
C SER A 69 3.74 -8.78 5.47
N TYR A 70 2.67 -8.92 4.69
CA TYR A 70 1.69 -7.86 4.51
C TYR A 70 1.16 -7.35 5.86
N SER A 71 1.08 -6.03 5.96
CA SER A 71 0.36 -5.32 7.02
C SER A 71 -1.14 -5.60 6.93
N ASN A 72 -1.92 -4.87 7.73
CA ASN A 72 -3.36 -4.87 7.56
C ASN A 72 -3.74 -4.54 6.10
N ILE A 73 -4.49 -5.44 5.49
CA ILE A 73 -4.97 -5.30 4.12
C ILE A 73 -6.26 -4.50 4.17
N VAL A 74 -6.22 -3.28 3.63
CA VAL A 74 -7.40 -2.44 3.51
C VAL A 74 -8.10 -2.81 2.20
N SER A 75 -9.27 -3.43 2.31
CA SER A 75 -10.12 -3.77 1.17
C SER A 75 -11.20 -2.71 0.94
N ASN A 76 -11.83 -2.73 -0.23
CA ASN A 76 -12.95 -1.86 -0.57
C ASN A 76 -12.63 -0.35 -0.49
N VAL A 77 -11.42 0.05 -0.85
CA VAL A 77 -11.03 1.46 -0.90
C VAL A 77 -11.63 2.08 -2.16
N GLN A 78 -12.71 2.83 -1.97
CA GLN A 78 -13.41 3.54 -3.03
C GLN A 78 -12.68 4.85 -3.36
N VAL A 79 -12.41 5.03 -4.65
CA VAL A 79 -11.89 6.30 -5.16
C VAL A 79 -13.10 7.13 -5.61
N PRO A 80 -13.34 8.30 -5.02
CA PRO A 80 -14.48 9.12 -5.40
C PRO A 80 -14.42 9.43 -6.90
N ALA A 81 -15.54 9.25 -7.59
CA ALA A 81 -15.65 9.70 -8.96
C ALA A 81 -15.67 11.23 -8.95
N GLN A 82 -14.65 11.84 -9.54
CA GLN A 82 -14.59 13.29 -9.74
C GLN A 82 -15.35 13.68 -11.01
#